data_AF-A0A0H1B970-F1
#
_entry.id   AF-A0A0H1B970-F1
#
_cell.length_a   1.000
_cell.length_b   1.000
_cell.length_c   1.000
_cell.angle_alpha   90.00
_cell.angle_beta   90.00
_cell.angle_gamma   90.00
#
_symmetry.space_group_name_H-M   'P 1'
#
loop_
_entity.id
_entity.type
_entity.pdbx_description
1 polymer ?
#
loop_
_entity_poly.entity_id
_entity_poly.type
_entity_poly.pdbx_seq_one_letter_code
_entity_poly.pdbx_strand_id
1 'polypeptide(L)'
;MGVTKTVLKVGNGVDKPKTGDDVVIDYTGCLYDPAAADKHYMGDEFDSSKDRGEFKTTIGIGKVIRGWDEAVQNMTLGEKSILTITA
;
A
#
# COMPACT_ATOMS: atom_id res chain seq x y z
N MET A 1 9.04 0.49 -13.30
CA MET A 1 8.01 0.39 -12.25
C MET A 1 7.57 -1.03 -11.99
N GLY A 2 8.07 -1.62 -10.91
CA GLY A 2 7.53 -2.83 -10.29
C GLY A 2 7.12 -2.54 -8.85
N VAL A 3 6.33 -3.43 -8.26
CA VAL A 3 5.97 -3.39 -6.84
C VAL A 3 6.33 -4.71 -6.16
N THR A 4 6.94 -4.63 -4.99
CA THR A 4 7.15 -5.77 -4.11
C THR A 4 6.29 -5.60 -2.87
N LYS A 5 5.52 -6.63 -2.53
CA LYS A 5 4.64 -6.65 -1.36
C LYS A 5 5.23 -7.59 -0.30
N THR A 6 5.48 -7.05 0.88
CA THR A 6 5.85 -7.83 2.06
C THR A 6 4.72 -7.80 3.09
N VAL A 7 4.13 -8.95 3.39
CA VAL A 7 2.99 -9.03 4.31
C VAL A 7 3.48 -8.97 5.75
N LEU A 8 2.98 -8.01 6.53
CA LEU A 8 3.24 -7.88 7.96
C LEU A 8 2.13 -8.54 8.80
N LYS A 9 0.88 -8.41 8.35
CA LYS A 9 -0.29 -9.05 8.95
C LYS A 9 -1.20 -9.52 7.84
N VAL A 10 -1.53 -10.80 7.85
CA VAL A 10 -2.47 -11.39 6.89
C VAL A 10 -3.87 -10.82 7.16
N GLY A 11 -4.60 -10.50 6.09
CA GLY A 11 -6.00 -10.12 6.18
C GLY A 11 -6.92 -11.34 6.34
N ASN A 12 -8.18 -11.19 5.97
CA ASN A 12 -9.17 -12.25 6.15
C ASN A 12 -9.07 -13.40 5.13
N GLY A 13 -8.22 -13.29 4.10
CA GLY A 13 -8.03 -14.35 3.11
C GLY A 13 -9.18 -14.50 2.08
N VAL A 14 -10.29 -13.78 2.25
CA VAL A 14 -11.53 -13.98 1.48
C VAL A 14 -11.85 -12.76 0.63
N ASP A 15 -11.96 -11.59 1.27
CA ASP A 15 -12.39 -10.37 0.62
C ASP A 15 -11.19 -9.69 -0.04
N LYS A 16 -11.11 -9.79 -1.37
CA LYS A 16 -10.09 -9.14 -2.19
C LYS A 16 -10.72 -8.04 -3.05
N PRO A 17 -10.12 -6.84 -3.11
CA PRO A 17 -10.59 -5.78 -3.99
C PRO A 17 -10.55 -6.20 -5.46
N LYS A 18 -11.61 -5.90 -6.20
CA LYS A 18 -11.69 -6.08 -7.65
C LYS A 18 -11.46 -4.75 -8.36
N THR A 19 -11.18 -4.81 -9.65
CA THR A 19 -11.10 -3.61 -10.49
C THR A 19 -12.41 -2.83 -10.41
N GLY A 20 -12.32 -1.55 -10.04
CA GLY A 20 -13.47 -0.65 -9.90
C GLY A 20 -14.09 -0.60 -8.50
N ASP A 21 -13.61 -1.42 -7.55
CA ASP A 21 -14.07 -1.34 -6.16
C ASP A 21 -13.49 -0.11 -5.46
N ASP A 22 -14.30 0.48 -4.59
CA ASP A 22 -13.85 1.52 -3.66
C ASP A 22 -13.24 0.87 -2.42
N VAL A 23 -12.00 1.25 -2.12
CA VAL A 23 -11.23 0.76 -0.97
C VAL A 23 -10.93 1.90 -0.01
N VAL A 24 -10.82 1.54 1.26
CA VAL A 24 -10.42 2.43 2.35
C VAL A 24 -9.11 1.91 2.92
N ILE A 25 -8.07 2.74 2.93
CA ILE A 25 -6.71 2.34 3.25
C ILE A 25 -6.11 3.30 4.28
N ASP A 26 -5.54 2.73 5.34
CA ASP A 26 -4.59 3.43 6.18
C ASP A 26 -3.17 3.20 5.68
N TYR A 27 -2.39 4.28 5.53
CA TYR A 27 -1.03 4.21 5.03
C TYR A 27 -0.08 5.20 5.70
N THR A 28 1.20 4.88 5.59
CA THR A 28 2.32 5.76 5.87
C THR A 28 3.29 5.62 4.71
N GLY A 29 3.48 6.70 3.96
CA GLY A 29 4.36 6.81 2.82
C GLY A 29 5.70 7.40 3.24
N CYS A 30 6.77 6.64 3.01
CA CYS A 30 8.14 7.05 3.28
C CYS A 30 8.98 6.98 2.01
N LEU A 31 10.00 7.82 1.92
CA LEU A 31 11.04 7.70 0.90
C LEU A 31 11.89 6.45 1.18
N TYR A 32 12.32 5.79 0.11
CA TYR A 32 13.19 4.63 0.23
C TYR A 32 14.58 5.05 0.72
N ASP A 33 15.05 4.46 1.83
CA ASP A 33 16.37 4.68 2.38
C ASP A 33 17.15 3.35 2.48
N PRO A 34 18.22 3.15 1.70
CA PRO A 34 19.08 1.98 1.78
C PRO A 34 19.70 1.75 3.18
N ALA A 35 19.89 2.81 3.98
CA ALA A 35 20.46 2.73 5.31
C ALA A 35 19.46 2.25 6.38
N ALA A 36 18.15 2.35 6.11
CA ALA A 36 17.08 2.00 7.06
C ALA A 36 16.59 0.54 6.91
N ALA A 37 17.51 -0.40 6.70
CA ALA A 37 17.17 -1.81 6.45
C ALA A 37 16.37 -2.45 7.61
N ASP A 38 16.63 -2.02 8.85
CA ASP A 38 15.90 -2.42 10.06
C ASP A 38 14.44 -1.92 10.10
N LYS A 39 14.12 -0.88 9.30
CA LYS A 39 12.79 -0.26 9.20
C LYS A 39 12.15 -0.49 7.84
N HIS A 40 12.41 -1.64 7.21
CA HIS A 40 11.89 -1.97 5.88
C HIS A 40 12.28 -0.95 4.80
N TYR A 41 13.46 -0.33 4.92
CA TYR A 41 13.95 0.74 4.04
C TYR A 41 13.06 1.98 4.02
N MET A 42 12.26 2.19 5.08
CA MET A 42 11.44 3.39 5.26
C MET A 42 12.28 4.51 5.89
N GLY A 43 12.68 5.48 5.07
CA GLY A 43 13.33 6.71 5.50
C GLY A 43 12.30 7.78 5.88
N ASP A 44 12.50 9.00 5.38
CA ASP A 44 11.65 10.14 5.72
C ASP A 44 10.21 9.94 5.26
N GLU A 45 9.27 10.14 6.19
CA GLU A 45 7.85 10.18 5.91
C GLU A 45 7.51 11.43 5.08
N PHE A 46 6.81 11.24 3.97
CA PHE A 46 6.30 12.34 3.16
C PHE A 46 4.79 12.51 3.28
N ASP A 47 4.07 11.45 3.69
CA ASP A 47 2.61 11.45 3.81
C ASP A 47 2.12 10.31 4.72
N SER A 48 1.07 10.53 5.49
CA SER A 48 0.34 9.48 6.17
C SER A 48 -1.15 9.78 6.31
N SER A 49 -1.96 8.71 6.35
CA SER A 49 -3.40 8.80 6.62
C SER A 49 -3.71 9.16 8.08
N LYS A 50 -2.73 9.01 8.99
CA LYS A 50 -2.91 9.30 10.42
C LYS A 50 -3.31 10.75 10.68
N ASP A 51 -2.74 11.67 9.92
CA ASP A 51 -2.98 13.12 10.09
C ASP A 51 -4.19 13.60 9.27
N ARG A 52 -4.55 12.91 8.18
CA ARG A 52 -5.60 13.32 7.24
C ARG A 52 -6.92 12.54 7.36
N GLY A 53 -6.93 11.44 8.09
CA GLY A 53 -8.01 10.46 8.10
C GLY A 53 -7.88 9.42 6.99
N GLU A 54 -8.83 8.49 6.96
CA GLU A 54 -8.81 7.33 6.07
C GLU A 54 -8.77 7.74 4.58
N PHE A 55 -7.86 7.14 3.81
CA PHE A 55 -7.77 7.37 2.38
C PHE A 55 -8.74 6.48 1.61
N LYS A 56 -9.62 7.10 0.81
CA LYS A 56 -10.63 6.42 0.01
C LYS A 56 -10.32 6.59 -1.47
N THR A 57 -10.20 5.48 -2.19
CA THR A 57 -9.95 5.50 -3.63
C THR A 57 -10.59 4.31 -4.33
N THR A 58 -10.83 4.45 -5.62
CA THR A 58 -11.21 3.34 -6.51
C THR A 58 -9.94 2.67 -7.03
N ILE A 59 -9.83 1.33 -6.94
CA ILE A 59 -8.61 0.58 -7.31
C ILE A 59 -8.73 -0.11 -8.68
N GLY A 60 -7.59 -0.30 -9.36
CA GLY A 60 -7.48 -1.07 -10.60
C GLY A 60 -7.94 -0.32 -11.85
N ILE A 61 -8.10 1.00 -11.77
CA ILE A 61 -8.59 1.86 -12.86
C ILE A 61 -7.61 2.98 -13.26
N GLY A 62 -6.38 2.97 -12.74
CA GLY A 62 -5.35 3.97 -13.05
C GLY A 62 -5.54 5.31 -12.32
N LYS A 63 -6.35 5.36 -11.26
CA LYS A 63 -6.51 6.56 -10.42
C LYS A 63 -5.35 6.79 -9.44
N VAL A 64 -4.64 5.74 -9.07
CA VAL A 64 -3.49 5.78 -8.18
C VAL A 64 -2.23 5.29 -8.90
N ILE A 65 -1.07 5.43 -8.25
CA ILE A 65 0.18 4.93 -8.80
C ILE A 65 0.09 3.43 -9.10
N ARG A 66 0.73 3.00 -10.18
CA ARG A 66 0.64 1.62 -10.69
C ARG A 66 0.94 0.55 -9.63
N GLY A 67 1.91 0.81 -8.74
CA GLY A 67 2.25 -0.13 -7.67
C GLY A 67 1.11 -0.36 -6.68
N TRP A 68 0.27 0.65 -6.43
CA TRP A 68 -0.93 0.48 -5.61
C TRP A 68 -2.00 -0.32 -6.34
N ASP A 69 -2.29 0.04 -7.60
CA ASP A 69 -3.28 -0.67 -8.41
C ASP A 69 -2.96 -2.16 -8.50
N GLU A 70 -1.69 -2.54 -8.69
CA GLU A 70 -1.29 -3.95 -8.76
C GLU A 70 -1.25 -4.64 -7.38
N ALA A 71 -0.71 -3.98 -6.34
CA ALA A 71 -0.50 -4.65 -5.05
C ALA A 71 -1.78 -4.77 -4.23
N VAL A 72 -2.63 -3.73 -4.21
CA VAL A 72 -3.84 -3.67 -3.37
C VAL A 72 -4.88 -4.70 -3.84
N GLN A 73 -4.98 -4.97 -5.15
CA GLN A 73 -5.83 -6.03 -5.69
C GLN A 73 -5.41 -7.43 -5.21
N ASN A 74 -4.15 -7.59 -4.84
CA ASN A 74 -3.62 -8.82 -4.28
C ASN A 74 -3.69 -8.88 -2.74
N MET A 75 -4.20 -7.83 -2.09
CA MET A 75 -4.43 -7.79 -0.64
C MET A 75 -5.82 -8.30 -0.27
N THR A 76 -5.97 -8.67 0.99
CA THR A 76 -7.27 -9.02 1.57
C THR A 76 -7.70 -8.01 2.62
N LEU A 77 -9.00 -7.92 2.90
CA LEU A 77 -9.52 -7.00 3.91
C LEU A 77 -8.83 -7.21 5.26
N GLY A 78 -8.33 -6.12 5.84
CA GLY A 78 -7.59 -6.12 7.12
C GLY A 78 -6.11 -6.51 7.01
N GLU A 79 -5.59 -6.76 5.81
CA GLU A 79 -4.16 -7.03 5.58
C GLU A 79 -3.33 -5.77 5.82
N LYS A 80 -2.17 -5.94 6.48
CA LYS A 80 -1.14 -4.91 6.60
C LYS A 80 0.11 -5.37 5.89
N SER A 81 0.58 -4.59 4.92
CA SER A 81 1.73 -4.94 4.08
C SER A 81 2.61 -3.72 3.83
N ILE A 82 3.90 -3.95 3.61
CA ILE A 82 4.85 -2.97 3.07
C ILE A 82 4.86 -3.11 1.56
N LEU A 83 4.69 -1.98 0.87
CA LEU A 83 4.76 -1.88 -0.59
C LEU A 83 6.01 -1.11 -0.99
N THR A 84 6.99 -1.80 -1.56
CA THR A 84 8.19 -1.17 -2.15
C THR A 84 7.93 -0.95 -3.63
N ILE A 85 7.86 0.30 -4.07
CA ILE A 85 7.51 0.67 -5.43
C ILE A 85 8.71 1.33 -6.10
N THR A 86 9.16 0.77 -7.22
CA THR A 86 10.27 1.32 -8.00
C THR A 86 9.78 2.27 -9.09
N ALA A 87 10.62 3.24 -9.45
CA ALA A 87 10.40 4.13 -10.60
C ALA A 87 10.41 3.39 -11.96
#